data_AF-U6D0H6-F1
#
_entry.id   AF-U6D0H6-F1
#
_cell.length_a   1.000
_cell.length_b   1.000
_cell.length_c   1.000
_cell.angle_alpha   90.00
_cell.angle_beta   90.00
_cell.angle_gamma   90.00
#
_symmetry.space_group_name_H-M   'P 1'
#
loop_
_entity.id
_entity.type
_entity.pdbx_description
1 polymer ?
#
loop_
_entity_poly.entity_id
_entity_poly.type
_entity_poly.pdbx_seq_one_letter_code
_entity_poly.pdbx_strand_id
1 'polypeptide(L)' 'VAELCSSAQEPPSLNTVFWTLASEDIPDLPPGGGLYCKATVIAEAYSQLHQASGRRWQKGPHGAGKPTGTLSDSSLDSEA' A
#
# COMPACT_ATOMS: atom_id res chain seq x y z
N VAL A 1 13.84 -24.20 -5.43
CA VAL A 1 13.22 -22.92 -5.83
C VAL A 1 12.14 -22.63 -4.81
N ALA A 2 12.36 -21.64 -3.93
CA ALA A 2 11.41 -21.34 -2.86
C ALA A 2 10.25 -20.55 -3.48
N GLU A 3 9.08 -21.20 -3.50
CA GLU A 3 7.80 -20.58 -3.84
C GLU A 3 7.65 -19.27 -3.05
N LEU A 4 7.61 -18.15 -3.78
CA LEU A 4 7.27 -16.86 -3.22
C LEU A 4 5.83 -16.94 -2.74
N CYS A 5 5.63 -17.28 -1.47
CA CYS A 5 4.37 -17.13 -0.77
C CYS A 5 3.86 -15.72 -1.04
N SER A 6 2.93 -15.61 -1.98
CA SER A 6 2.07 -14.45 -2.17
C SER A 6 1.06 -14.47 -1.04
N SER A 7 1.56 -14.31 0.18
CA SER A 7 0.76 -14.11 1.37
C SER A 7 0.09 -12.74 1.22
N ALA A 8 -1.20 -12.69 1.51
CA ALA A 8 -2.01 -11.48 1.61
C ALA A 8 -1.58 -10.61 2.82
N GLN A 9 -0.29 -10.34 2.91
CA GLN A 9 0.33 -9.55 3.95
C GLN A 9 0.19 -8.07 3.58
N GLU A 10 -0.20 -7.27 4.57
CA GLU A 10 -0.22 -5.81 4.43
C GLU A 10 1.14 -5.33 3.91
N PRO A 11 1.18 -4.37 2.97
CA PRO A 11 2.44 -3.82 2.51
C PRO A 11 3.26 -3.30 3.71
N PRO A 12 4.58 -3.58 3.74
CA PRO A 12 5.42 -3.17 4.86
C PRO A 12 5.44 -1.65 4.99
N SER A 13 5.38 -1.13 6.21
CA SER A 13 5.47 0.32 6.43
C SER A 13 6.77 0.92 5.87
N LEU A 14 6.78 2.21 5.54
CA LEU A 14 8.01 2.91 5.13
C LEU A 14 9.15 2.73 6.13
N ASN A 15 8.87 2.76 7.45
CA ASN A 15 9.90 2.56 8.46
C ASN A 15 10.51 1.16 8.39
N THR A 16 9.68 0.13 8.18
CA THR A 16 10.15 -1.24 7.95
C THR A 16 11.05 -1.32 6.72
N VAL A 17 10.66 -0.66 5.62
CA VAL A 17 11.47 -0.59 4.40
C VAL A 17 12.82 0.06 4.68
N PHE A 18 12.87 1.17 5.42
CA PHE A 18 14.13 1.80 5.80
C PHE A 18 15.03 0.88 6.62
N TRP A 19 14.48 0.16 7.59
CA TRP A 19 15.23 -0.79 8.41
C TRP A 19 15.80 -1.95 7.59
N THR A 20 15.00 -2.50 6.68
CA THR A 20 15.44 -3.54 5.76
C THR A 20 16.59 -3.04 4.90
N LEU A 21 16.44 -1.89 4.24
CA LEU A 21 17.49 -1.29 3.41
C LEU A 21 18.75 -0.94 4.21
N ALA A 22 18.62 -0.50 5.47
CA ALA A 22 19.76 -0.21 6.33
C ALA A 22 20.51 -1.46 6.79
N SER A 23 19.85 -2.62 6.77
CA SER A 23 20.45 -3.91 7.13
C SER A 23 21.11 -4.60 5.93
N GLU A 24 20.77 -4.18 4.72
CA GLU A 24 21.38 -4.65 3.48
C GLU A 24 22.70 -3.90 3.20
N ASP A 25 23.69 -4.61 2.64
CA ASP A 25 24.94 -3.99 2.20
C ASP A 25 24.75 -3.35 0.81
N ILE A 26 24.26 -2.11 0.81
CA ILE A 26 23.95 -1.38 -0.42
C ILE A 26 25.19 -0.61 -0.90
N PRO A 27 25.73 -0.92 -2.09
CA PRO A 27 26.88 -0.21 -2.64
C PRO A 27 26.51 1.21 -3.09
N ASP A 28 27.53 2.06 -3.26
CA ASP A 28 27.42 3.41 -3.87
C ASP A 28 26.46 4.39 -3.17
N LEU A 29 26.28 4.23 -1.86
CA LEU A 29 25.60 5.24 -1.06
C LEU A 29 26.45 6.51 -0.93
N PRO A 30 25.82 7.71 -0.91
CA PRO A 30 26.53 8.97 -0.68
C PRO A 30 27.34 8.92 0.61
N PRO A 31 28.60 9.39 0.60
CA PRO A 31 29.41 9.42 1.81
C PRO A 31 28.77 10.32 2.88
N GLY A 32 28.99 9.96 4.15
CA GLY A 32 28.40 10.66 5.28
C GLY A 32 26.98 10.20 5.59
N GLY A 33 25.98 10.81 4.95
CA GLY A 33 24.57 10.59 5.31
C GLY A 33 23.91 9.36 4.67
N GLY A 34 24.61 8.62 3.79
CA GLY A 34 24.25 7.27 3.37
C GLY A 34 22.81 7.12 2.89
N LEU A 35 22.09 6.16 3.47
CA LEU A 35 20.69 5.86 3.14
C LEU A 35 19.75 7.03 3.47
N TYR A 36 20.00 7.76 4.56
CA TYR A 36 19.15 8.88 4.99
C TYR A 36 19.15 10.02 3.95
N CYS A 37 20.29 10.26 3.29
CA CYS A 37 20.36 11.21 2.17
C CYS A 37 19.46 10.83 0.99
N LYS A 38 19.04 9.56 0.88
CA LYS A 38 18.13 9.07 -0.16
C LYS A 38 16.68 8.95 0.31
N ALA A 39 16.35 9.41 1.53
CA ALA A 39 15.06 9.13 2.15
C ALA A 39 13.86 9.60 1.30
N THR A 40 13.96 10.77 0.66
CA THR A 40 12.91 11.28 -0.22
C THR A 40 12.70 10.39 -1.44
N VAL A 41 13.79 9.92 -2.08
CA VAL A 41 13.72 9.03 -3.25
C VAL A 41 13.07 7.69 -2.88
N ILE A 42 13.40 7.17 -1.70
CA ILE A 42 12.81 5.93 -1.17
C ILE A 42 11.31 6.12 -0.92
N ALA A 43 10.91 7.22 -0.27
CA ALA A 43 9.52 7.53 0.00
C ALA A 43 8.70 7.72 -1.28
N GLU A 44 9.30 8.34 -2.30
CA GLU A 44 8.67 8.52 -3.61
C GLU A 44 8.47 7.18 -4.33
N ALA A 45 9.53 6.36 -4.42
CA ALA A 45 9.46 5.04 -5.05
C ALA A 45 8.44 4.13 -4.35
N TYR A 46 8.40 4.15 -3.02
CA TYR A 46 7.39 3.45 -2.23
C TYR A 46 5.97 3.92 -2.55
N SER A 47 5.75 5.23 -2.66
CA SER A 47 4.45 5.80 -3.01
C SER A 47 4.02 5.41 -4.42
N GLN A 48 4.94 5.43 -5.38
CA GLN A 48 4.67 4.98 -6.76
C GLN A 48 4.32 3.49 -6.79
N LEU A 49 5.04 2.66 -6.03
CA LEU A 49 4.75 1.23 -5.90
C LEU A 49 3.35 1.01 -5.30
N HIS A 50 2.99 1.75 -4.25
CA HIS A 50 1.66 1.68 -3.63
C HIS A 50 0.54 2.11 -4.57
N GLN A 51 0.74 3.18 -5.35
CA GLN A 51 -0.25 3.65 -6.32
C GLN A 51 -0.40 2.67 -7.49
N ALA A 52 0.70 2.17 -8.05
CA ALA A 52 0.69 1.16 -9.10
C ALA A 52 0.05 -0.15 -8.63
N SER A 53 0.19 -0.47 -7.34
CA SER A 53 -0.35 -1.65 -6.71
C SER A 53 -1.73 -1.46 -6.06
N GLY A 54 -2.37 -0.31 -6.24
CA GLY A 54 -3.75 -0.02 -5.79
C GLY A 54 -4.82 -0.99 -6.31
N ARG A 55 -4.47 -1.89 -7.25
CA ARG A 55 -5.32 -3.02 -7.68
C ARG A 55 -4.97 -4.37 -7.04
N ARG A 56 -3.79 -4.54 -6.44
CA ARG A 56 -3.29 -5.82 -5.89
C ARG A 56 -3.42 -5.93 -4.37
N TRP A 57 -3.33 -4.82 -3.64
CA TRP A 57 -3.38 -4.79 -2.16
C TRP A 57 -4.69 -4.28 -1.57
N GLN A 58 -5.67 -3.88 -2.41
CA GLN A 58 -7.03 -3.73 -1.90
C GLN A 58 -7.50 -5.12 -1.46
N LYS A 59 -7.48 -5.30 -0.15
CA LYS A 59 -8.08 -6.40 0.61
C LYS A 59 -9.35 -6.87 -0.11
N GLY A 60 -9.37 -8.14 -0.52
CA GLY A 60 -10.59 -8.81 -0.93
C GLY A 60 -11.71 -8.56 0.09
N PRO A 61 -12.98 -8.57 -0.32
CA PRO A 61 -14.08 -8.18 0.53
C PRO A 61 -13.97 -8.94 1.84
N HIS A 62 -13.91 -8.19 2.94
CA HIS A 62 -14.00 -8.75 4.27
C HIS A 62 -15.38 -9.39 4.39
N GLY A 63 -15.47 -10.66 4.03
CA GLY A 63 -16.71 -11.41 4.07
C GLY A 63 -17.10 -11.63 5.52
N ALA A 64 -18.20 -11.00 5.96
CA ALA A 64 -19.34 -11.66 6.58
C ALA A 64 -20.33 -10.61 7.11
N GLY A 65 -21.35 -10.27 6.30
CA GLY A 65 -22.38 -9.32 6.73
C GLY A 65 -23.55 -9.05 5.77
N LYS A 66 -23.94 -10.04 4.93
CA LYS A 66 -25.27 -10.22 4.28
C LYS A 66 -25.79 -9.08 3.36
N PRO A 67 -25.99 -9.34 2.05
CA PRO A 67 -26.86 -8.52 1.21
C PRO A 67 -28.29 -9.07 1.30
N THR A 68 -29.22 -8.34 1.90
CA THR A 68 -30.64 -8.67 1.72
C THR A 68 -31.52 -7.44 1.82
N GLY A 69 -31.97 -7.01 0.63
CA GLY A 69 -33.24 -6.33 0.38
C GLY A 69 -33.27 -4.84 0.72
N THR A 70 -34.00 -3.99 0.01
CA THR A 70 -34.89 -4.11 -1.14
C THR A 70 -35.04 -2.68 -1.65
N LEU A 71 -35.27 -2.52 -2.96
CA LEU A 71 -35.77 -1.29 -3.60
C LEU A 71 -36.72 -0.47 -2.71
N SER A 72 -36.51 0.85 -2.66
CA SER A 72 -37.62 1.80 -2.51
C SER A 72 -37.20 3.17 -3.03
N ASP A 73 -37.60 3.45 -4.27
CA ASP A 73 -37.79 4.79 -4.81
C ASP A 73 -38.70 5.61 -3.90
N SER A 74 -38.38 6.88 -3.68
CA SER A 74 -39.38 7.94 -3.53
C SER A 74 -38.72 9.30 -3.77
N SER A 75 -39.02 9.86 -4.95
CA SER A 75 -38.87 11.28 -5.25
C SER A 75 -39.76 12.10 -4.32
N LEU A 76 -39.25 13.22 -3.80
CA LEU A 76 -40.10 14.32 -3.35
C LEU A 76 -39.43 15.64 -3.72
N ASP A 77 -39.91 16.15 -4.84
CA ASP A 77 -40.21 17.53 -5.21
C ASP A 77 -39.48 18.67 -4.46
N SER A 78 -38.81 19.51 -5.24
CA SER A 78 -38.26 20.80 -4.79
C SER A 78 -39.33 21.87 -5.03
N GLU A 79 -39.94 22.39 -3.97
CA GLU A 79 -40.79 23.59 -4.07
C GLU A 79 -39.90 24.86 -4.03
N ALA A 80 -40.25 25.83 -4.87
CA ALA A 80 -39.56 27.09 -5.13
C ALA A 80 -40.03 28.22 -4.21
#